data_AF-A0A0R2SG33-F1
#
_entry.id   AF-A0A0R2SG33-F1
#
_cell.length_a   1.000
_cell.length_b   1.000
_cell.length_c   1.000
_cell.angle_alpha   90.00
_cell.angle_beta   90.00
_cell.angle_gamma   90.00
#
_symmetry.space_group_name_H-M   'P 1'
#
loop_
_entity.id
_entity.type
_entity.pdbx_description
1 polymer ?
#
loop_
_entity_poly.entity_id
_entity_poly.type
_entity_poly.pdbx_seq_one_letter_code
_entity_poly.pdbx_strand_id
1 'polypeptide(L)'
;MINDDNDSGFVSHLAELRKRLIHSFIFLFIFFIGCYFFSEHLYGFLVEPYAKAVKDDGIERRLIFTALQETFLTYLKVSFFAAFFVTCPFILMQIWKFIAPGLYKHEKSAIIPYLVLTPILFLLGGMLVYYLIMPLAIKFFLSFESSGASTNLPIQLEAKVNEYLSLVMKLIFAFGISFQLPVVLSLLARVG
;
A
#
# COMPACT_ATOMS: atom_id res chain seq x y z
N MET A 1 46.65 16.87 -12.55
CA MET A 1 45.63 16.12 -13.30
C MET A 1 45.30 14.88 -12.50
N ILE A 2 44.38 14.98 -11.54
CA ILE A 2 43.97 13.88 -10.66
C ILE A 2 42.44 13.92 -10.59
N ASN A 3 41.82 12.87 -11.15
CA ASN A 3 40.49 12.31 -10.87
C ASN A 3 39.24 13.20 -11.02
N ASP A 4 38.77 13.44 -12.26
CA ASP A 4 37.42 13.96 -12.55
C ASP A 4 36.41 12.89 -13.03
N ASP A 5 36.84 11.64 -13.27
CA ASP A 5 35.95 10.62 -13.84
C ASP A 5 34.96 10.02 -12.81
N ASN A 6 35.31 9.99 -11.52
CA ASN A 6 34.42 9.45 -10.48
C ASN A 6 33.28 10.41 -10.08
N ASP A 7 33.54 11.72 -10.00
CA ASP A 7 32.49 12.70 -9.68
C ASP A 7 31.44 12.78 -10.79
N SER A 8 31.84 12.60 -12.06
CA SER A 8 30.92 12.55 -13.18
C SER A 8 29.91 11.37 -13.09
N GLY A 9 30.34 10.22 -12.56
CA GLY A 9 29.52 9.02 -12.41
C GLY A 9 28.52 9.11 -11.26
N PHE A 10 28.98 9.46 -10.05
CA PHE A 10 28.11 9.55 -8.87
C PHE A 10 27.14 10.72 -8.96
N VAL A 11 27.59 11.90 -9.42
CA VAL A 11 26.72 13.06 -9.59
C VAL A 11 25.67 12.79 -10.68
N SER A 12 26.04 12.12 -11.77
CA SER A 12 25.09 11.70 -12.82
C SER A 12 24.06 10.69 -12.30
N HIS A 13 24.48 9.70 -11.51
CA HIS A 13 23.58 8.71 -10.92
C HIS A 13 22.61 9.35 -9.90
N LEU A 14 23.09 10.28 -9.06
CA LEU A 14 22.23 11.05 -8.15
C LEU A 14 21.26 11.97 -8.91
N ALA A 15 21.71 12.59 -10.01
CA ALA A 15 20.85 13.39 -10.87
C ALA A 15 19.76 12.55 -11.54
N GLU A 16 20.06 11.31 -11.93
CA GLU A 16 19.10 10.36 -12.46
C GLU A 16 18.04 9.98 -11.40
N LEU A 17 18.46 9.66 -10.18
CA LEU A 17 17.55 9.38 -9.07
C LEU A 17 16.62 10.56 -8.79
N ARG A 18 17.17 11.77 -8.71
CA ARG A 18 16.38 13.00 -8.50
C ARG A 18 15.34 13.18 -9.61
N LYS A 19 15.74 13.00 -10.87
CA LYS A 19 14.83 13.15 -12.01
C LYS A 19 13.69 12.14 -11.93
N ARG A 20 13.99 10.87 -11.66
CA ARG A 20 12.98 9.81 -11.50
C ARG A 20 12.04 10.08 -10.33
N LEU A 21 12.57 10.54 -9.20
CA LEU A 21 11.79 10.89 -8.01
C LEU A 21 10.81 12.04 -8.29
N ILE A 22 11.24 13.10 -8.98
CA ILE A 22 10.38 14.23 -9.36
C ILE A 22 9.24 13.76 -10.27
N HIS A 23 9.53 12.92 -11.28
CA HIS A 23 8.49 12.40 -12.17
C HIS A 23 7.49 11.51 -11.41
N SER A 24 7.98 10.66 -10.50
CA SER A 24 7.12 9.85 -9.62
C SER A 24 6.22 10.71 -8.74
N PHE A 25 6.74 11.81 -8.19
CA PHE A 25 5.96 12.75 -7.38
C PHE A 25 4.88 13.47 -8.19
N ILE A 26 5.21 13.94 -9.39
CA ILE A 26 4.24 14.59 -10.28
C ILE A 26 3.13 13.60 -10.66
N PHE A 27 3.51 12.37 -11.00
CA PHE A 27 2.54 11.32 -11.35
C PHE A 27 1.63 10.98 -10.18
N LEU A 28 2.20 10.80 -8.98
CA LEU A 28 1.45 10.63 -7.74
C LEU A 28 0.47 11.78 -7.49
N PHE A 29 0.90 13.03 -7.68
CA PHE A 29 0.05 14.19 -7.43
C PHE A 29 -1.13 14.30 -8.40
N ILE A 30 -0.90 13.99 -9.69
CA ILE A 30 -1.97 13.93 -10.70
C ILE A 30 -3.00 12.85 -10.33
N PHE A 31 -2.53 11.65 -9.99
CA PHE A 31 -3.42 10.56 -9.55
C PHE A 31 -4.12 10.89 -8.24
N PHE A 32 -3.47 11.60 -7.32
CA PHE A 32 -4.06 12.03 -6.06
C PHE A 32 -5.25 12.96 -6.27
N ILE A 33 -5.11 13.97 -7.13
CA ILE A 33 -6.22 14.85 -7.49
C ILE A 33 -7.36 14.03 -8.12
N GLY A 34 -7.04 13.11 -9.03
CA GLY A 34 -8.02 12.21 -9.62
C GLY A 34 -8.76 11.35 -8.59
N CYS A 35 -8.03 10.65 -7.71
CA CYS A 35 -8.58 9.82 -6.65
C CYS A 35 -9.40 10.63 -5.64
N TYR A 36 -9.07 11.90 -5.40
CA TYR A 36 -9.84 12.75 -4.49
C TYR A 36 -11.28 12.97 -4.96
N PHE A 37 -11.50 13.12 -6.27
CA PHE A 37 -12.86 13.19 -6.84
C PHE A 37 -13.66 11.89 -6.65
N PHE A 38 -12.98 10.75 -6.58
CA PHE A 38 -13.59 9.43 -6.35
C PHE A 38 -13.46 8.94 -4.89
N SER A 39 -13.13 9.84 -3.97
CA SER A 39 -12.81 9.50 -2.57
C SER A 39 -13.95 8.77 -1.85
N GLU A 40 -15.20 9.14 -2.13
CA GLU A 40 -16.39 8.48 -1.56
C GLU A 40 -16.53 7.02 -2.04
N HIS A 41 -16.25 6.76 -3.32
CA HIS A 41 -16.29 5.40 -3.86
C HIS A 41 -15.15 4.55 -3.32
N LEU A 42 -13.94 5.11 -3.23
CA LEU A 42 -12.78 4.45 -2.63
C LEU A 42 -13.01 4.15 -1.15
N TYR A 43 -13.62 5.08 -0.43
CA TYR A 43 -14.04 4.90 0.96
C TYR A 43 -15.01 3.72 1.09
N GLY A 44 -16.09 3.71 0.30
CA GLY A 44 -17.08 2.63 0.31
C GLY A 44 -16.44 1.27 0.01
N PHE A 45 -15.54 1.21 -0.97
CA PHE A 45 -14.80 0.00 -1.30
C PHE A 45 -13.98 -0.52 -0.13
N LEU A 46 -13.25 0.33 0.59
CA LEU A 46 -12.44 -0.10 1.74
C LEU A 46 -13.27 -0.47 2.98
N VAL A 47 -14.50 0.05 3.12
CA VAL A 47 -15.41 -0.26 4.22
C VAL A 47 -16.25 -1.52 3.96
N GLU A 48 -16.47 -1.87 2.70
CA GLU A 48 -17.29 -3.01 2.29
C GLU A 48 -16.94 -4.35 3.00
N PRO A 49 -15.66 -4.72 3.19
CA PRO A 49 -15.31 -5.97 3.90
C PRO A 49 -15.78 -5.98 5.36
N TYR A 50 -15.75 -4.81 6.02
CA TYR A 50 -16.29 -4.66 7.37
C TYR A 50 -17.81 -4.75 7.38
N ALA A 51 -18.47 -4.04 6.46
CA ALA A 51 -19.92 -4.09 6.33
C ALA A 51 -20.42 -5.53 6.10
N LYS A 52 -19.73 -6.31 5.26
CA LYS A 52 -20.05 -7.72 5.02
C LYS A 52 -19.78 -8.61 6.22
N ALA A 53 -18.66 -8.43 6.92
CA ALA A 53 -18.28 -9.26 8.05
C ALA A 53 -19.22 -9.10 9.27
N VAL A 54 -19.83 -7.92 9.41
CA VAL A 54 -20.72 -7.57 10.51
C VAL A 54 -22.19 -7.86 10.20
N LYS A 55 -22.58 -7.96 8.92
CA LYS A 55 -23.99 -8.11 8.49
C LYS A 55 -24.71 -9.28 9.14
N ASP A 56 -24.01 -10.38 9.40
CA ASP A 56 -24.60 -11.61 9.93
C ASP A 56 -24.68 -11.65 11.47
N ASP A 57 -24.16 -10.63 12.17
CA ASP A 57 -24.11 -10.61 13.64
C ASP A 57 -25.41 -10.13 14.31
N GLY A 58 -26.44 -9.78 13.54
CA GLY A 58 -27.77 -9.39 14.05
C GLY A 58 -27.81 -8.05 14.80
N ILE A 59 -26.66 -7.38 15.00
CA ILE A 59 -26.51 -6.07 15.61
C ILE A 59 -26.21 -5.06 14.49
N GLU A 60 -26.95 -3.95 14.42
CA GLU A 60 -26.62 -2.83 13.53
C GLU A 60 -25.34 -2.11 14.00
N ARG A 61 -24.17 -2.69 13.73
CA ARG A 61 -22.91 -1.98 14.03
C ARG A 61 -22.69 -0.86 13.02
N ARG A 62 -22.25 0.27 13.56
CA ARG A 62 -21.93 1.48 12.80
C ARG A 62 -20.47 1.84 13.00
N LEU A 63 -19.86 2.41 11.97
CA LEU A 63 -18.58 3.08 12.12
C LEU A 63 -18.83 4.51 12.59
N ILE A 64 -18.15 4.92 13.66
CA ILE A 64 -18.32 6.26 14.24
C ILE A 64 -17.15 7.18 13.91
N PHE A 65 -17.44 8.47 13.88
CA PHE A 65 -16.44 9.54 13.93
C PHE A 65 -16.46 10.17 15.31
N THR A 66 -15.29 10.49 15.84
CA THR A 66 -15.16 11.13 17.16
C THR A 66 -14.78 12.60 17.10
N ALA A 67 -14.30 13.07 15.96
CA ALA A 67 -14.01 14.48 15.74
C ALA A 67 -14.58 14.98 14.41
N LEU A 68 -14.97 16.26 14.35
CA LEU A 68 -15.58 16.87 13.18
C LEU A 68 -14.65 16.84 11.95
N GLN A 69 -13.35 17.09 12.16
CA GLN A 69 -12.35 17.06 11.08
C GLN A 69 -11.98 15.65 10.60
N GLU A 70 -12.41 14.60 11.31
CA GLU A 70 -11.99 13.22 11.06
C GLU A 70 -12.45 12.74 9.68
N THR A 71 -13.68 13.07 9.28
CA THR A 71 -14.25 12.70 7.99
C THR A 71 -13.46 13.29 6.83
N PHE A 72 -13.15 14.59 6.89
CA PHE A 72 -12.36 15.26 5.86
C PHE A 72 -10.95 14.65 5.73
N LEU A 73 -10.24 14.48 6.87
CA LEU A 73 -8.91 13.87 6.87
C LEU A 73 -8.93 12.42 6.38
N THR A 74 -10.01 11.69 6.65
CA THR A 74 -10.19 10.31 6.18
C THR A 74 -10.27 10.26 4.66
N TYR A 75 -11.11 11.09 4.03
CA TYR A 75 -11.18 11.15 2.57
C TYR A 75 -9.84 11.54 1.93
N LEU A 76 -9.15 12.52 2.52
CA LEU A 76 -7.82 12.92 2.07
C LEU A 76 -6.83 11.74 2.13
N LYS A 77 -6.80 11.02 3.27
CA LYS A 77 -5.93 9.84 3.47
C LYS A 77 -6.25 8.72 2.49
N VAL A 78 -7.52 8.39 2.30
CA VAL A 78 -7.96 7.32 1.38
C VAL A 78 -7.58 7.67 -0.06
N SER A 79 -7.79 8.92 -0.47
CA SER A 79 -7.42 9.39 -1.81
C SER A 79 -5.92 9.33 -2.05
N PHE A 80 -5.14 9.77 -1.05
CA PHE A 80 -3.68 9.70 -1.11
C PHE A 80 -3.20 8.25 -1.17
N PHE A 81 -3.77 7.39 -0.34
CA PHE A 81 -3.46 5.97 -0.33
C PHE A 81 -3.79 5.31 -1.67
N ALA A 82 -4.98 5.56 -2.24
CA ALA A 82 -5.38 4.97 -3.51
C ALA A 82 -4.48 5.45 -4.66
N ALA A 83 -4.17 6.74 -4.71
CA ALA A 83 -3.23 7.28 -5.68
C ALA A 83 -1.84 6.68 -5.52
N PHE A 84 -1.37 6.53 -4.27
CA PHE A 84 -0.10 5.88 -3.99
C PHE A 84 -0.13 4.41 -4.41
N PHE A 85 -1.20 3.68 -4.13
CA PHE A 85 -1.34 2.27 -4.50
C PHE A 85 -1.31 2.06 -6.01
N VAL A 86 -1.98 2.92 -6.79
CA VAL A 86 -1.97 2.87 -8.26
C VAL A 86 -0.62 3.28 -8.84
N THR A 87 0.06 4.25 -8.24
CA THR A 87 1.36 4.74 -8.73
C THR A 87 2.55 3.94 -8.19
N CYS A 88 2.39 3.18 -7.10
CA CYS A 88 3.46 2.40 -6.48
C CYS A 88 4.10 1.39 -7.44
N PRO A 89 3.36 0.62 -8.25
CA PRO A 89 3.94 -0.24 -9.27
C PRO A 89 4.87 0.50 -10.24
N PHE A 90 4.48 1.71 -10.66
CA PHE A 90 5.31 2.55 -11.51
C PHE A 90 6.57 3.03 -10.79
N ILE A 91 6.44 3.46 -9.53
CA ILE A 91 7.57 3.88 -8.69
C ILE A 91 8.55 2.72 -8.51
N LEU A 92 8.07 1.52 -8.21
CA LEU A 92 8.89 0.32 -8.08
C LEU A 92 9.62 0.00 -9.39
N MET A 93 8.95 0.10 -10.54
CA MET A 93 9.62 -0.05 -11.84
C MET A 93 10.73 0.99 -12.08
N GLN A 94 10.53 2.24 -11.64
CA GLN A 94 11.57 3.28 -11.73
C GLN A 94 12.76 2.97 -10.83
N ILE A 95 12.52 2.46 -9.63
CA ILE A 95 13.57 2.00 -8.70
C ILE A 95 14.36 0.85 -9.32
N TRP A 96 13.70 -0.14 -9.90
CA TRP A 96 14.36 -1.25 -10.59
C TRP A 96 15.22 -0.79 -11.78
N LYS A 97 14.72 0.15 -12.58
CA LYS A 97 15.49 0.74 -13.68
C LYS A 97 16.69 1.53 -13.21
N PHE A 98 16.65 2.11 -12.02
CA PHE A 98 17.79 2.78 -11.38
C PHE A 98 18.82 1.77 -10.84
N ILE A 99 18.40 0.59 -10.40
CA ILE A 99 19.31 -0.48 -9.96
C ILE A 99 19.95 -1.22 -11.15
N ALA A 100 19.20 -1.37 -12.26
CA ALA A 100 19.63 -2.06 -13.48
C ALA A 100 21.00 -1.63 -14.09
N PRO A 101 21.44 -0.35 -14.09
CA PRO A 101 22.78 0.02 -14.56
C PRO A 101 23.93 -0.57 -13.73
N GLY A 102 23.67 -0.99 -12.48
CA GLY A 102 24.64 -1.71 -11.65
C GLY A 102 24.83 -3.19 -12.05
N LEU A 103 23.96 -3.74 -12.90
CA LEU A 103 24.06 -5.12 -13.39
C LEU A 103 24.90 -5.23 -14.68
N TYR A 104 25.62 -6.35 -14.81
CA TYR A 104 26.45 -6.63 -16.00
C TYR A 104 25.62 -6.58 -17.29
N LYS A 105 26.19 -6.03 -18.37
CA LYS A 105 25.51 -5.80 -19.67
C LYS A 105 24.78 -7.04 -20.24
N HIS A 106 25.27 -8.23 -19.90
CA HIS A 106 24.77 -9.55 -20.31
C HIS A 106 23.52 -10.01 -19.53
N GLU A 107 23.23 -9.38 -18.38
CA GLU A 107 22.12 -9.75 -17.48
C GLU A 107 20.91 -8.81 -17.57
N LYS A 108 21.00 -7.72 -18.35
CA LYS A 108 19.90 -6.77 -18.51
C LYS A 108 18.60 -7.41 -19.00
N SER A 109 18.69 -8.48 -19.80
CA SER A 109 17.52 -9.25 -20.23
C SER A 109 16.88 -10.07 -19.11
N ALA A 110 17.65 -10.44 -18.07
CA ALA A 110 17.13 -11.18 -16.92
C ALA A 110 16.25 -10.29 -16.02
N ILE A 111 16.39 -8.96 -16.08
CA ILE A 111 15.62 -8.00 -15.26
C ILE A 111 14.21 -7.76 -15.82
N ILE A 112 14.01 -7.91 -17.13
CA ILE A 112 12.73 -7.69 -17.81
C ILE A 112 11.56 -8.48 -17.17
N PRO A 113 11.66 -9.80 -16.90
CA PRO A 113 10.57 -10.53 -16.26
C PRO A 113 10.25 -10.00 -14.85
N TYR A 114 11.27 -9.60 -14.08
CA TYR A 114 11.06 -9.03 -12.74
C TYR A 114 10.36 -7.67 -12.79
N LEU A 115 10.66 -6.85 -13.80
CA LEU A 115 10.01 -5.55 -14.00
C LEU A 115 8.50 -5.69 -14.25
N VAL A 116 8.09 -6.76 -14.93
CA VAL A 116 6.67 -7.11 -15.15
C VAL A 116 6.07 -7.84 -13.95
N LEU A 117 6.86 -8.65 -13.23
CA LEU A 117 6.37 -9.37 -12.06
C LEU A 117 6.08 -8.44 -10.88
N THR A 118 6.89 -7.39 -10.67
CA THR A 118 6.71 -6.39 -9.61
C THR A 118 5.28 -5.80 -9.53
N PRO A 119 4.70 -5.23 -10.61
CA PRO A 119 3.34 -4.70 -10.56
C PRO A 119 2.31 -5.80 -10.26
N ILE A 120 2.47 -7.00 -10.84
CA ILE A 120 1.56 -8.13 -10.64
C ILE A 120 1.58 -8.57 -9.17
N LEU A 121 2.77 -8.76 -8.60
CA LEU A 121 2.95 -9.20 -7.21
C LEU A 121 2.46 -8.15 -6.20
N PHE A 122 2.65 -6.86 -6.50
CA PHE A 122 2.14 -5.78 -5.65
C PHE A 122 0.61 -5.78 -5.60
N LEU A 123 -0.03 -5.87 -6.76
CA LEU A 123 -1.49 -5.93 -6.86
C LEU A 123 -2.04 -7.21 -6.21
N LEU A 124 -1.38 -8.35 -6.41
CA LEU A 124 -1.75 -9.61 -5.77
C LEU A 124 -1.63 -9.52 -4.24
N GLY A 125 -0.57 -8.90 -3.72
CA GLY A 125 -0.42 -8.64 -2.28
C GLY A 125 -1.56 -7.79 -1.72
N GLY A 126 -1.94 -6.72 -2.42
CA GLY A 126 -3.09 -5.90 -2.02
C GLY A 126 -4.42 -6.65 -2.10
N MET A 127 -4.62 -7.45 -3.14
CA MET A 127 -5.81 -8.29 -3.32
C MET A 127 -5.93 -9.34 -2.20
N LEU A 128 -4.83 -9.99 -1.84
CA LEU A 128 -4.77 -10.95 -0.74
C LEU A 128 -5.18 -10.30 0.58
N VAL A 129 -4.70 -9.08 0.86
CA VAL A 129 -5.11 -8.38 2.08
C VAL A 129 -6.60 -8.07 2.07
N TYR A 130 -7.11 -7.52 0.97
CA TYR A 130 -8.49 -7.09 0.88
C TYR A 130 -9.48 -8.25 0.99
N TYR A 131 -9.24 -9.34 0.26
CA TYR A 131 -10.19 -10.46 0.18
C TYR A 131 -10.00 -11.53 1.25
N LEU A 132 -8.79 -11.71 1.79
CA LEU A 132 -8.51 -12.79 2.76
C LEU A 132 -8.16 -12.26 4.15
N ILE A 133 -7.19 -11.34 4.25
CA ILE A 133 -6.67 -10.91 5.56
C ILE A 133 -7.67 -10.02 6.29
N MET A 134 -8.31 -9.07 5.61
CA MET A 134 -9.34 -8.22 6.23
C MET A 134 -10.48 -8.99 6.89
N PRO A 135 -11.22 -9.88 6.18
CA PRO A 135 -12.31 -10.60 6.83
C PRO A 135 -11.83 -11.50 7.97
N LEU A 136 -10.62 -12.08 7.86
CA LEU A 136 -10.03 -12.86 8.93
C LEU A 136 -9.71 -11.98 10.16
N ALA A 137 -9.08 -10.82 9.94
CA ALA A 137 -8.73 -9.87 11.00
C ALA A 137 -9.99 -9.33 11.70
N ILE A 138 -11.03 -8.98 10.93
CA ILE A 138 -12.29 -8.47 11.49
C ILE A 138 -12.96 -9.54 12.33
N LYS A 139 -13.11 -10.78 11.83
CA LYS A 139 -13.66 -11.91 12.61
C LYS A 139 -12.85 -12.19 13.86
N PHE A 140 -11.52 -12.12 13.77
CA PHE A 140 -10.63 -12.27 14.91
C PHE A 140 -10.87 -11.18 15.96
N PHE A 141 -10.94 -9.90 15.58
CA PHE A 141 -11.23 -8.81 16.53
C PHE A 141 -12.62 -8.92 17.14
N LEU A 142 -13.64 -9.29 16.36
CA LEU A 142 -15.00 -9.52 16.86
C LEU A 142 -15.06 -10.68 17.85
N SER A 143 -14.20 -11.69 17.73
CA SER A 143 -14.15 -12.83 18.66
C SER A 143 -13.73 -12.45 20.10
N PHE A 144 -13.16 -11.25 20.29
CA PHE A 144 -12.84 -10.72 21.63
C PHE A 144 -14.01 -10.00 22.30
N GLU A 145 -15.13 -9.77 21.59
CA GLU A 145 -16.33 -9.25 22.22
C GLU A 145 -16.80 -10.23 23.30
N SER A 146 -17.04 -9.72 24.50
CA SER A 146 -17.56 -10.51 25.61
C SER A 146 -19.00 -10.11 25.84
N SER A 147 -19.90 -11.08 25.81
CA SER A 147 -21.34 -10.92 26.02
C SER A 147 -21.73 -10.55 27.46
N GLY A 148 -20.79 -10.05 28.28
CA GLY A 148 -21.05 -9.62 29.66
C GLY A 148 -21.33 -10.78 30.63
N ALA A 149 -21.33 -12.03 30.16
CA ALA A 149 -21.59 -13.23 30.97
C ALA A 149 -20.54 -13.47 32.07
N SER A 150 -19.31 -12.97 31.89
CA SER A 150 -18.19 -13.14 32.82
C SER A 150 -17.90 -11.92 33.71
N THR A 151 -18.31 -10.71 33.31
CA THR A 151 -17.87 -9.46 33.98
C THR A 151 -19.00 -8.46 34.31
N ASN A 152 -20.28 -8.82 34.09
CA ASN A 152 -21.46 -7.95 34.27
C ASN A 152 -21.46 -6.63 33.45
N LEU A 153 -20.39 -6.30 32.71
CA LEU A 153 -20.36 -5.26 31.70
C LEU A 153 -20.15 -5.88 30.31
N PRO A 154 -21.10 -5.71 29.37
CA PRO A 154 -20.88 -6.12 27.99
C PRO A 154 -19.83 -5.22 27.34
N ILE A 155 -18.85 -5.84 26.67
CA ILE A 155 -17.84 -5.12 25.89
C ILE A 155 -18.19 -5.34 24.42
N GLN A 156 -18.61 -4.26 23.75
CA GLN A 156 -18.97 -4.24 22.34
C GLN A 156 -17.95 -3.42 21.54
N LEU A 157 -17.65 -3.84 20.31
CA LEU A 157 -16.75 -3.13 19.44
C LEU A 157 -17.45 -1.93 18.78
N GLU A 158 -17.14 -0.73 19.23
CA GLU A 158 -17.47 0.51 18.50
C GLU A 158 -16.26 0.95 17.65
N ALA A 159 -16.22 0.48 16.40
CA ALA A 159 -15.10 0.77 15.51
C ALA A 159 -15.15 2.22 15.00
N LYS A 160 -14.01 2.92 15.12
CA LYS A 160 -13.82 4.25 14.52
C LYS A 160 -13.41 4.12 13.06
N VAL A 161 -13.98 4.99 12.22
CA VAL A 161 -13.70 5.00 10.77
C VAL A 161 -12.21 5.19 10.48
N ASN A 162 -11.58 6.21 11.07
CA ASN A 162 -10.18 6.52 10.77
C ASN A 162 -9.24 5.41 11.22
N GLU A 163 -9.50 4.78 12.37
CA GLU A 163 -8.66 3.68 12.87
C GLU A 163 -8.78 2.44 11.99
N TYR A 164 -10.02 2.07 11.63
CA TYR A 164 -10.27 0.95 10.72
C TYR A 164 -9.57 1.16 9.37
N LEU A 165 -9.80 2.30 8.72
CA LEU A 165 -9.19 2.58 7.42
C LEU A 165 -7.68 2.69 7.52
N SER A 166 -7.15 3.29 8.59
CA SER A 166 -5.70 3.35 8.81
C SER A 166 -5.08 1.98 8.95
N LEU A 167 -5.72 1.06 9.68
CA LEU A 167 -5.27 -0.33 9.79
C LEU A 167 -5.26 -1.02 8.42
N VAL A 168 -6.38 -0.94 7.71
CA VAL A 168 -6.58 -1.49 6.37
C VAL A 168 -5.51 -1.01 5.39
N MET A 169 -5.31 0.31 5.29
CA MET A 169 -4.37 0.92 4.36
C MET A 169 -2.93 0.51 4.69
N LYS A 170 -2.57 0.48 5.98
CA LYS A 170 -1.26 0.01 6.44
C LYS A 170 -1.02 -1.46 6.08
N LEU A 171 -2.01 -2.33 6.27
CA LEU A 171 -1.89 -3.75 5.94
C LEU A 171 -1.73 -3.95 4.43
N ILE A 172 -2.58 -3.34 3.60
CA ILE A 172 -2.47 -3.44 2.13
C ILE A 172 -1.07 -2.99 1.68
N PHE A 173 -0.58 -1.88 2.24
CA PHE A 173 0.72 -1.36 1.86
C PHE A 173 1.88 -2.24 2.31
N ALA A 174 1.84 -2.70 3.56
CA ALA A 174 2.86 -3.59 4.13
C ALA A 174 2.96 -4.88 3.32
N PHE A 175 1.85 -5.55 3.05
CA PHE A 175 1.84 -6.77 2.24
C PHE A 175 2.23 -6.51 0.78
N GLY A 176 1.77 -5.41 0.18
CA GLY A 176 2.18 -5.04 -1.18
C GLY A 176 3.70 -4.92 -1.31
N ILE A 177 4.37 -4.30 -0.32
CA ILE A 177 5.84 -4.23 -0.25
C ILE A 177 6.44 -5.60 0.09
N SER A 178 5.89 -6.35 1.04
CA SER A 178 6.40 -7.68 1.40
C SER A 178 6.39 -8.64 0.21
N PHE A 179 5.42 -8.50 -0.69
CA PHE A 179 5.34 -9.27 -1.92
C PHE A 179 6.42 -8.88 -2.94
N GLN A 180 7.18 -7.81 -2.73
CA GLN A 180 8.38 -7.50 -3.51
C GLN A 180 9.62 -8.23 -3.01
N LEU A 181 9.62 -8.75 -1.77
CA LEU A 181 10.78 -9.48 -1.23
C LEU A 181 11.18 -10.69 -2.08
N PRO A 182 10.27 -11.53 -2.61
CA PRO A 182 10.64 -12.62 -3.51
C PRO A 182 11.34 -12.14 -4.78
N VAL A 183 10.90 -11.00 -5.34
CA VAL A 183 11.52 -10.39 -6.54
C VAL A 183 12.93 -9.94 -6.21
N VAL A 184 13.10 -9.25 -5.08
CA VAL A 184 14.40 -8.77 -4.62
C VAL A 184 15.36 -9.91 -4.32
N LEU A 185 14.92 -10.91 -3.55
CA LEU A 185 15.75 -12.05 -3.18
C LEU A 185 16.14 -12.90 -4.39
N SER A 186 15.21 -13.15 -5.32
CA SER A 186 15.50 -13.90 -6.54
C SER A 186 16.51 -13.18 -7.45
N LEU A 187 16.42 -11.86 -7.55
CA LEU A 187 17.38 -11.08 -8.32
C LEU A 187 18.76 -11.07 -7.66
N LEU A 188 18.83 -10.86 -6.34
CA LEU A 188 20.09 -10.90 -5.61
C LEU A 188 20.77 -12.28 -5.69
N ALA A 189 19.99 -13.36 -5.60
CA ALA A 189 20.52 -14.73 -5.71
C ALA A 189 21.01 -15.10 -7.12
N ARG A 190 20.66 -14.32 -8.14
CA ARG A 190 21.10 -14.54 -9.52
C ARG A 190 22.35 -13.72 -9.87
N VAL A 191 22.51 -12.57 -9.22
CA VAL A 191 23.58 -11.59 -9.47
C VAL A 191 24.78 -11.81 -8.54
N GLY A 192 24.56 -12.34 -7.34
CA GLY A 192 25.60 -12.79 -6.41
C GLY A 192 25.93 -14.25 -6.61
#